data_AF-X5RVG9-F1
#
_entry.id   AF-X5RVG9-F1
#
_cell.length_a   1.000
_cell.length_b   1.000
_cell.length_c   1.000
_cell.angle_alpha   90.00
_cell.angle_beta   90.00
_cell.angle_gamma   90.00
#
_symmetry.space_group_name_H-M   'P 1'
#
loop_
_entity.id
_entity.type
_entity.pdbx_description
1 polymer ?
#
loop_
_entity_poly.entity_id
_entity_poly.type
_entity_poly.pdbx_seq_one_letter_code
_entity_poly.pdbx_strand_id
1 'polypeptide(L)'
;MAIEAAMEADRAHRDNLEERHRMVELDLQQARYEASLAERRYAACDPDNRLIAAQLEKSWEAALRRVEACEAGLAQARQIDLVTPVPEFAALPPIRLART
;
A
#
# COMPACT_ATOMS: atom_id res chain seq x y z
N MET A 1 12.38 18.04 26.83
CA MET A 1 11.10 18.23 27.58
C MET A 1 10.00 17.37 26.95
N ALA A 2 8.90 17.08 27.66
CA ALA A 2 7.82 16.20 27.14
C ALA A 2 7.23 16.66 25.78
N ILE A 3 7.21 17.98 25.52
CA ILE A 3 6.74 18.55 24.25
C ILE A 3 7.68 18.22 23.10
N GLU A 4 9.00 18.27 23.30
CA GLU A 4 9.98 17.85 22.27
C GLU A 4 9.83 16.37 21.94
N ALA A 5 9.66 15.51 22.95
CA ALA A 5 9.42 14.08 22.73
C ALA A 5 8.13 13.82 21.94
N ALA A 6 7.07 14.58 22.20
CA ALA A 6 5.81 14.49 21.44
C ALA A 6 5.99 14.97 19.98
N MET A 7 6.76 16.04 19.74
CA MET A 7 7.05 16.55 18.40
C MET A 7 7.94 15.60 17.59
N GLU A 8 8.90 14.94 18.23
CA GLU A 8 9.76 13.92 17.61
C GLU A 8 8.93 12.69 17.23
N ALA A 9 8.02 12.26 18.10
CA ALA A 9 7.11 11.14 17.84
C ALA A 9 6.16 11.43 16.67
N ASP A 10 5.62 12.64 16.57
CA ASP A 10 4.75 13.04 15.44
C ASP A 10 5.52 13.04 14.11
N ARG A 11 6.75 13.58 14.10
CA ARG A 11 7.61 13.53 12.89
C ARG A 11 7.93 12.10 12.47
N ALA A 12 8.38 11.26 13.40
CA ALA A 12 8.68 9.87 13.12
C ALA A 12 7.45 9.10 12.60
N HIS A 13 6.26 9.43 13.11
CA HIS A 13 5.01 8.85 12.63
C HIS A 13 4.69 9.29 11.20
N ARG A 14 4.81 10.58 10.89
CA ARG A 14 4.60 11.12 9.53
C ARG A 14 5.58 10.55 8.52
N ASP A 15 6.86 10.49 8.86
CA ASP A 15 7.89 9.91 7.99
C ASP A 15 7.59 8.43 7.69
N ASN A 16 7.12 7.68 8.69
CA ASN A 16 6.72 6.28 8.51
C ASN A 16 5.53 6.13 7.57
N LEU A 17 4.51 6.98 7.70
CA LEU A 17 3.35 6.99 6.79
C LEU A 17 3.78 7.33 5.35
N GLU A 18 4.62 8.34 5.17
CA GLU A 18 5.15 8.74 3.86
C GLU A 18 5.98 7.64 3.21
N GLU A 19 6.80 6.92 3.98
CA GLU A 19 7.56 5.76 3.49
C GLU A 19 6.63 4.62 3.05
N ARG A 20 5.61 4.31 3.87
CA ARG A 20 4.61 3.28 3.51
C ARG A 20 3.85 3.66 2.25
N HIS A 21 3.43 4.92 2.11
CA HIS A 21 2.79 5.39 0.89
C HIS A 21 3.68 5.25 -0.34
N ARG A 22 4.96 5.64 -0.23
CA ARG A 22 5.94 5.50 -1.32
C ARG A 22 6.14 4.04 -1.74
N MET A 23 6.24 3.12 -0.79
CA MET A 23 6.37 1.69 -1.10
C MET A 23 5.16 1.16 -1.89
N VAL A 24 3.93 1.46 -1.45
CA VAL A 24 2.73 0.97 -2.15
C VAL A 24 2.57 1.63 -3.52
N GLU A 25 2.99 2.89 -3.68
CA GLU A 25 2.98 3.56 -4.99
C GLU A 25 3.96 2.93 -5.98
N LEU A 26 5.17 2.56 -5.53
CA LEU A 26 6.15 1.85 -6.34
C LEU A 26 5.65 0.47 -6.78
N ASP A 27 5.04 -0.29 -5.86
CA ASP A 27 4.43 -1.59 -6.18
C ASP A 27 3.33 -1.47 -7.25
N LEU A 28 2.51 -0.42 -7.16
CA LEU A 28 1.48 -0.13 -8.15
C LEU A 28 2.08 0.22 -9.52
N GLN A 29 3.13 1.06 -9.55
CA GLN A 29 3.83 1.40 -10.79
C GLN A 29 4.44 0.15 -11.45
N GLN A 30 5.05 -0.73 -10.66
CA GLN A 30 5.62 -1.99 -11.14
C GLN A 30 4.53 -2.91 -11.73
N ALA A 31 3.42 -3.08 -11.02
CA ALA A 31 2.31 -3.92 -11.50
C ALA A 31 1.71 -3.38 -12.82
N ARG A 32 1.57 -2.05 -12.93
CA ARG A 32 1.09 -1.40 -14.16
C ARG A 32 2.06 -1.60 -15.32
N TYR A 33 3.36 -1.47 -15.06
CA TYR A 33 4.38 -1.70 -16.07
C TYR A 33 4.35 -3.15 -16.58
N GLU A 34 4.24 -4.14 -15.69
CA GLU A 34 4.11 -5.56 -16.04
C GLU A 34 2.86 -5.82 -16.91
N ALA A 35 1.72 -5.23 -16.56
CA ALA A 35 0.49 -5.34 -17.33
C ALA A 35 0.64 -4.76 -18.74
N SER A 36 1.17 -3.53 -18.86
CA SER A 36 1.41 -2.91 -20.17
C SER A 36 2.43 -3.68 -21.02
N LEU A 37 3.43 -4.31 -20.40
CA LEU A 37 4.39 -5.13 -21.12
C LEU A 37 3.75 -6.43 -21.64
N ALA A 38 2.91 -7.08 -20.83
CA ALA A 38 2.17 -8.27 -21.23
C ALA A 38 1.19 -7.97 -22.38
N GLU A 39 0.49 -6.83 -22.32
CA GLU A 39 -0.39 -6.35 -23.40
C GLU A 39 0.37 -6.20 -24.73
N ARG A 40 1.51 -5.50 -24.73
CA ARG A 40 2.33 -5.33 -25.94
C ARG A 40 2.81 -6.66 -26.52
N ARG A 41 3.18 -7.62 -25.65
CA ARG A 41 3.59 -8.96 -26.08
C ARG A 41 2.44 -9.72 -26.72
N TYR A 42 1.24 -9.62 -26.15
CA TYR A 42 0.04 -10.20 -26.75
C TYR A 42 -0.29 -9.58 -28.10
N ALA A 43 -0.30 -8.24 -28.18
CA ALA A 43 -0.57 -7.51 -29.42
C ALA A 43 0.47 -7.77 -30.54
N ALA A 44 1.71 -8.10 -30.18
CA ALA A 44 2.76 -8.47 -31.13
C ALA A 44 2.77 -9.97 -31.50
N CYS A 45 1.93 -10.80 -30.88
CA CYS A 45 1.89 -12.24 -31.14
C CYS A 45 1.19 -12.54 -32.47
N ASP A 46 1.78 -13.43 -33.27
CA ASP A 46 1.17 -13.94 -34.50
C ASP A 46 -0.10 -14.76 -34.16
N PRO A 47 -1.26 -14.50 -34.80
CA PRO A 47 -2.50 -15.25 -34.58
C PRO A 47 -2.40 -16.74 -34.94
N ASP A 48 -1.45 -17.17 -35.78
CA ASP A 48 -1.22 -18.58 -36.07
C ASP A 48 -0.62 -19.33 -34.86
N ASN A 49 -0.02 -18.61 -33.91
CA ASN A 49 0.50 -19.17 -32.66
C ASN A 49 -0.56 -19.16 -31.54
N ARG A 50 -1.73 -19.77 -31.80
CA ARG A 50 -2.90 -19.74 -30.89
C ARG A 50 -2.61 -20.17 -29.45
N LEU A 51 -1.72 -21.14 -29.24
CA LEU A 51 -1.30 -21.58 -27.89
C LEU A 51 -0.48 -20.51 -27.15
N ILE A 52 0.41 -19.80 -27.87
CA ILE A 52 1.22 -18.71 -27.31
C ILE A 52 0.32 -17.51 -27.02
N ALA A 53 -0.61 -17.19 -27.92
CA ALA A 53 -1.61 -16.14 -27.70
C ALA A 53 -2.45 -16.41 -26.44
N ALA A 54 -2.97 -17.64 -26.28
CA ALA A 54 -3.72 -18.03 -25.08
C ALA A 54 -2.88 -17.97 -23.78
N GLN A 55 -1.59 -18.29 -23.86
CA GLN A 55 -0.68 -18.19 -22.70
C GLN A 55 -0.36 -16.73 -22.34
N LEU A 56 -0.16 -15.88 -23.35
CA LEU A 56 0.07 -14.45 -23.17
C LEU A 56 -1.16 -13.76 -22.60
N GLU A 57 -2.35 -14.08 -23.10
CA GLU A 57 -3.64 -13.61 -22.56
C GLU A 57 -3.77 -13.96 -21.07
N LYS A 58 -3.56 -15.24 -20.70
CA LYS A 58 -3.56 -15.65 -19.28
C LYS A 58 -2.53 -14.90 -18.44
N SER A 59 -1.35 -14.64 -18.99
CA SER A 59 -0.30 -13.87 -18.29
C SER A 59 -0.69 -12.41 -18.10
N TRP A 60 -1.38 -11.82 -19.08
CA TRP A 60 -1.90 -10.46 -19.02
C TRP A 60 -3.03 -10.34 -18.00
N GLU A 61 -4.00 -11.26 -18.02
CA GLU A 61 -5.07 -11.32 -17.01
C GLU A 61 -4.52 -11.50 -15.59
N ALA A 62 -3.46 -12.30 -15.42
CA ALA A 62 -2.79 -12.46 -14.13
C ALA A 62 -2.11 -11.16 -13.67
N ALA A 63 -1.48 -10.42 -14.58
CA ALA A 63 -0.88 -9.13 -14.28
C ALA A 63 -1.95 -8.09 -13.90
N LEU A 64 -3.08 -8.04 -14.62
CA LEU A 64 -4.21 -7.17 -14.29
C LEU A 64 -4.78 -7.48 -12.91
N ARG A 65 -4.99 -8.75 -12.58
CA ARG A 65 -5.44 -9.14 -11.23
C ARG A 65 -4.48 -8.71 -10.12
N ARG A 66 -3.17 -8.70 -10.39
CA ARG A 66 -2.17 -8.18 -9.43
C ARG A 66 -2.30 -6.66 -9.27
N VAL A 67 -2.51 -5.92 -10.35
CA VAL A 67 -2.79 -4.47 -10.29
C VAL A 67 -4.02 -4.21 -9.42
N GLU A 68 -5.14 -4.90 -9.68
CA GLU A 68 -6.37 -4.76 -8.90
C GLU A 68 -6.16 -5.07 -7.41
N ALA A 69 -5.41 -6.14 -7.10
CA ALA A 69 -5.09 -6.49 -5.71
C ALA A 69 -4.25 -5.41 -5.01
N CYS A 70 -3.26 -4.84 -5.71
CA CYS A 70 -2.45 -3.74 -5.20
C CYS A 70 -3.30 -2.46 -4.99
N GLU A 71 -4.17 -2.12 -5.93
CA GLU A 71 -5.07 -0.97 -5.82
C GLU A 71 -6.05 -1.13 -4.65
N ALA A 72 -6.62 -2.33 -4.47
CA ALA A 72 -7.49 -2.64 -3.34
C ALA A 72 -6.74 -2.58 -1.99
N GLY A 73 -5.51 -3.10 -1.93
CA GLY A 73 -4.65 -3.00 -0.75
C GLY A 73 -4.31 -1.55 -0.39
N LEU A 74 -3.99 -0.71 -1.40
CA LEU A 74 -3.73 0.71 -1.22
C LEU A 74 -4.98 1.47 -0.75
N ALA A 75 -6.16 1.16 -1.30
CA ALA A 75 -7.43 1.74 -0.87
C ALA A 75 -7.76 1.38 0.58
N GLN A 76 -7.53 0.12 0.97
CA GLN A 76 -7.74 -0.34 2.35
C GLN A 76 -6.75 0.30 3.32
N ALA A 77 -5.45 0.39 2.96
CA ALA A 77 -4.45 1.07 3.77
C ALA A 77 -4.80 2.54 3.99
N ARG A 78 -5.21 3.26 2.94
CA ARG A 78 -5.72 4.63 3.05
C ARG A 78 -6.92 4.73 3.99
N GLN A 79 -7.86 3.78 3.93
CA GLN A 79 -9.02 3.78 4.81
C GLN A 79 -8.65 3.51 6.28
N ILE A 80 -7.67 2.64 6.55
CA ILE A 80 -7.15 2.39 7.90
C ILE A 80 -6.43 3.64 8.43
N ASP A 81 -5.61 4.30 7.62
CA ASP A 81 -4.94 5.55 8.01
C ASP A 81 -5.93 6.68 8.32
N LEU A 82 -7.08 6.73 7.61
CA LEU A 82 -8.16 7.69 7.91
C LEU A 82 -8.97 7.35 9.18
N VAL A 83 -9.00 6.08 9.59
CA VAL A 83 -9.83 5.58 10.70
C VAL A 83 -9.04 5.39 11.99
N THR A 84 -7.71 5.33 11.94
CA THR A 84 -6.87 5.20 13.13
C THR A 84 -6.67 6.59 13.74
N PRO A 85 -7.39 6.98 14.82
CA PRO A 85 -7.00 8.18 15.55
C PRO A 85 -5.58 7.95 16.08
N VAL A 86 -4.72 8.95 15.96
CA VAL A 86 -3.47 9.03 16.73
C VAL A 86 -3.81 8.59 18.16
N PRO A 87 -3.15 7.58 18.74
CA PRO A 87 -3.45 7.17 20.11
C PRO A 87 -3.16 8.38 20.99
N GLU A 88 -4.23 9.08 21.37
CA GLU A 88 -4.21 10.17 22.32
C GLU A 88 -3.78 9.56 23.65
N PHE A 89 -2.47 9.56 23.90
CA PHE A 89 -1.83 9.05 25.13
C PHE A 89 -2.24 9.86 26.39
N ALA A 90 -3.31 10.66 26.32
CA ALA A 90 -3.78 11.57 27.34
C ALA A 90 -5.06 11.07 28.06
N ALA A 91 -5.11 9.77 28.39
CA ALA A 91 -6.09 9.26 29.35
C ALA A 91 -5.45 8.27 30.32
N LEU A 92 -4.33 8.65 30.95
CA LEU A 92 -3.92 8.01 32.20
C LEU A 92 -4.88 8.50 33.30
N PRO A 93 -5.71 7.64 33.92
CA PRO A 93 -6.46 8.05 35.09
C PRO A 93 -5.48 8.41 36.22
N PRO A 94 -5.74 9.46 37.02
CA PRO A 94 -4.84 9.84 38.10
C PRO A 94 -4.70 8.67 39.08
N ILE A 95 -3.47 8.23 39.29
CA ILE A 95 -3.12 7.24 40.31
C ILE A 95 -3.52 7.85 41.65
N ARG A 96 -4.65 7.40 42.23
CA ARG A 96 -4.93 7.62 43.65
C ARG A 96 -3.92 6.78 44.43
N LEU A 97 -2.83 7.41 44.86
CA LEU A 97 -2.06 6.89 45.97
C LEU A 97 -2.93 7.07 47.23
N ALA A 98 -3.61 5.98 47.59
CA ALA A 98 -4.23 5.86 48.88
C ALA A 98 -3.13 5.69 49.95
N ARG A 99 -3.22 6.53 50.98
CA ARG A 99 -2.92 6.24 52.39
C ARG A 99 -1.44 6.21 52.81
N THR A 100 -1.09 7.14 53.70
CA THR A 100 -0.89 6.89 55.15
C THR A 100 -1.11 8.19 55.91
#